data_AF-A0A958NAE6-F1
#
_entry.id   AF-A0A958NAE6-F1
#
_cell.length_a   1.000
_cell.length_b   1.000
_cell.length_c   1.000
_cell.angle_alpha   90.00
_cell.angle_beta   90.00
_cell.angle_gamma   90.00
#
_symmetry.space_group_name_H-M   'P 1'
#
loop_
_entity.id
_entity.type
_entity.pdbx_description
1 polymer ?
#
loop_
_entity_poly.entity_id
_entity_poly.type
_entity_poly.pdbx_seq_one_letter_code
_entity_poly.pdbx_strand_id
1 'polypeptide(L)'
;VHLIYLTGRDTIRMQRGTLESLKIHGFPTPENGARLVMKPVADMDDARFKSDYFSNQHNGGERIWFFENEPVNINLVHQEHPHIQIVYFDSVHSGKGEEPNLRIPRIKSFERA
;
A
#
# COMPACT_ATOMS: atom_id res chain seq x y z
N VAL A 1 -1.56 -15.90 -6.23
CA VAL A 1 -1.10 -14.64 -5.61
C VAL A 1 -2.25 -13.66 -5.68
N HIS A 2 -2.64 -13.04 -4.57
CA HIS A 2 -3.67 -12.00 -4.54
C HIS A 2 -2.96 -10.63 -4.60
N LEU A 3 -3.24 -9.85 -5.64
CA LEU A 3 -2.66 -8.51 -5.82
C LEU A 3 -3.66 -7.45 -5.38
N ILE A 4 -3.23 -6.57 -4.47
CA ILE A 4 -4.09 -5.56 -3.88
C ILE A 4 -3.38 -4.21 -3.92
N TYR A 5 -4.00 -3.24 -4.58
CA TYR A 5 -3.61 -1.84 -4.50
C TYR A 5 -4.31 -1.21 -3.30
N LEU A 6 -3.54 -0.87 -2.27
CA LEU A 6 -4.03 -0.20 -1.07
C LEU A 6 -3.56 1.25 -1.08
N THR A 7 -4.47 2.19 -1.35
CA THR A 7 -4.11 3.60 -1.59
C THR A 7 -4.84 4.57 -0.67
N GLY A 8 -4.14 5.64 -0.28
CA GLY A 8 -4.68 6.76 0.48
C GLY A 8 -5.55 7.73 -0.30
N ARG A 9 -5.85 7.43 -1.57
CA ARG A 9 -6.76 8.20 -2.41
C ARG A 9 -8.21 7.88 -2.08
N ASP A 10 -9.10 8.85 -2.22
CA ASP A 10 -10.53 8.62 -2.02
C ASP A 10 -11.24 8.11 -3.28
N THR A 11 -12.26 7.28 -3.08
CA THR A 11 -13.05 6.70 -4.18
C THR A 11 -13.78 7.75 -4.99
N ILE A 12 -14.43 8.71 -4.30
CA ILE A 12 -15.34 9.70 -4.90
C ILE A 12 -14.64 10.51 -5.99
N ARG A 13 -13.42 10.99 -5.73
CA ARG A 13 -12.69 11.85 -6.66
C ARG A 13 -11.73 11.11 -7.56
N MET A 14 -11.09 10.04 -7.06
CA MET A 14 -9.87 9.51 -7.69
C MET A 14 -9.99 8.10 -8.28
N GLN A 15 -11.09 7.39 -8.05
CA GLN A 15 -11.21 5.99 -8.48
C GLN A 15 -11.06 5.81 -9.99
N ARG A 16 -11.82 6.59 -10.79
CA ARG A 16 -11.77 6.49 -12.25
C ARG A 16 -10.36 6.73 -12.79
N GLY A 17 -9.73 7.84 -12.40
CA GLY A 17 -8.39 8.18 -12.87
C GLY A 17 -7.32 7.17 -12.43
N THR A 18 -7.50 6.55 -11.27
CA THR A 18 -6.60 5.51 -10.78
C THR A 18 -6.72 4.23 -11.62
N LEU A 19 -7.95 3.81 -11.95
CA LEU A 19 -8.18 2.64 -12.81
C LEU A 19 -7.65 2.85 -14.24
N GLU A 20 -7.89 4.03 -14.82
CA GLU A 20 -7.36 4.37 -16.14
C GLU A 20 -5.82 4.36 -16.16
N SER A 21 -5.18 4.90 -15.11
CA SER A 21 -3.71 4.90 -15.01
C SER A 21 -3.14 3.47 -14.93
N LEU A 22 -3.74 2.60 -14.11
CA LEU A 22 -3.34 1.19 -14.05
C LEU A 22 -3.44 0.51 -15.42
N LYS A 23 -4.57 0.73 -16.12
CA LYS A 23 -4.83 0.16 -17.44
C LYS A 23 -3.84 0.66 -18.51
N ILE A 24 -3.60 1.97 -18.59
CA ILE A 24 -2.69 2.59 -19.57
C ILE A 24 -1.26 2.09 -19.40
N HIS A 25 -0.84 1.80 -18.16
CA HIS A 25 0.50 1.30 -17.87
C HIS A 25 0.61 -0.24 -17.89
N GLY A 26 -0.44 -0.95 -18.28
CA GLY A 26 -0.43 -2.42 -18.38
C GLY A 26 -0.42 -3.13 -17.03
N PHE A 27 -0.76 -2.45 -15.95
CA PHE A 27 -0.88 -3.08 -14.64
C PHE A 27 -2.20 -3.83 -14.50
N PRO A 28 -2.25 -4.87 -13.65
CA PRO A 28 -3.50 -5.51 -13.29
C PRO A 28 -4.55 -4.52 -12.75
N THR A 29 -5.81 -4.77 -13.08
CA THR A 29 -7.01 -4.05 -12.65
C THR A 29 -8.01 -5.03 -12.04
N PRO A 30 -9.12 -4.56 -11.44
CA PRO A 30 -10.20 -5.45 -11.01
C PRO A 30 -10.76 -6.37 -12.10
N GLU A 31 -10.66 -5.97 -13.37
CA GLU A 31 -11.12 -6.78 -14.51
C GLU A 31 -10.21 -7.99 -14.79
N ASN A 32 -8.96 -7.97 -14.33
CA ASN A 32 -7.97 -9.03 -14.60
C ASN A 32 -7.33 -9.61 -13.32
N GLY A 33 -8.02 -9.49 -12.18
CA GLY A 33 -7.72 -10.26 -10.95
C GLY A 33 -7.00 -9.51 -9.83
N ALA A 34 -6.79 -8.20 -9.95
CA ALA A 34 -6.33 -7.37 -8.82
C ALA A 34 -7.51 -6.80 -8.01
N ARG A 35 -7.26 -6.34 -6.78
CA ARG A 35 -8.24 -5.58 -5.99
C ARG A 35 -7.73 -4.15 -5.79
N LEU A 36 -8.63 -3.17 -5.88
CA LEU A 36 -8.33 -1.77 -5.57
C LEU A 36 -9.08 -1.37 -4.28
N VAL A 37 -8.31 -1.03 -3.25
CA VAL A 37 -8.80 -0.61 -1.94
C VAL A 37 -8.40 0.86 -1.75
N MET A 38 -9.41 1.70 -1.59
CA MET A 38 -9.29 3.16 -1.53
C MET A 38 -10.02 3.68 -0.30
N LYS A 39 -9.67 4.87 0.16
CA LYS A 39 -10.41 5.53 1.24
C LYS A 39 -11.84 5.86 0.77
N PRO A 40 -12.85 5.67 1.63
CA PRO A 40 -14.19 6.15 1.36
C PRO A 40 -14.26 7.68 1.16
N VAL A 41 -13.48 8.43 1.94
CA VAL A 41 -13.43 9.90 1.92
C VAL A 41 -11.99 10.41 2.07
N ALA A 42 -11.73 11.63 1.62
CA ALA A 42 -10.39 12.20 1.53
C ALA A 42 -9.72 12.45 2.89
N ASP A 43 -10.50 12.88 3.89
CA ASP A 43 -9.98 13.37 5.17
C ASP A 43 -9.60 12.25 6.15
N MET A 44 -9.79 10.98 5.77
CA MET A 44 -9.32 9.86 6.58
C MET A 44 -7.79 9.84 6.62
N ASP A 45 -7.21 9.57 7.79
CA ASP A 45 -5.77 9.38 7.96
C ASP A 45 -5.27 8.19 7.13
N ASP A 46 -4.14 8.35 6.43
CA ASP A 46 -3.62 7.30 5.53
C ASP A 46 -3.04 6.11 6.29
N ALA A 47 -2.19 6.38 7.28
CA ALA A 47 -1.52 5.33 8.03
C ALA A 47 -2.56 4.49 8.78
N ARG A 48 -3.52 5.14 9.45
CA ARG A 48 -4.60 4.47 10.17
C ARG A 48 -5.48 3.65 9.25
N PHE A 49 -5.93 4.21 8.12
CA PHE A 49 -6.74 3.48 7.14
C PHE A 49 -6.06 2.19 6.65
N LYS A 50 -4.75 2.26 6.36
CA LYS A 50 -3.97 1.11 5.93
C LYS A 50 -3.76 0.09 7.05
N SER A 51 -3.53 0.55 8.28
CA SER A 51 -3.44 -0.32 9.45
C SER A 51 -4.75 -1.06 9.69
N ASP A 52 -5.88 -0.35 9.68
CA ASP A 52 -7.20 -0.94 9.90
C ASP A 52 -7.55 -1.96 8.82
N TYR A 53 -7.08 -1.76 7.58
CA TYR A 53 -7.23 -2.75 6.52
C TYR A 53 -6.56 -4.09 6.88
N PHE A 54 -5.37 -4.06 7.49
CA PHE A 54 -4.68 -5.28 7.95
C PHE A 54 -5.34 -5.90 9.19
N SER A 55 -5.85 -5.09 10.12
CA SER A 55 -6.66 -5.57 11.26
C SER A 55 -7.86 -6.41 10.82
N ASN A 56 -8.43 -6.10 9.65
CA ASN A 56 -9.58 -6.80 9.08
C ASN A 56 -9.20 -7.98 8.16
N GLN A 57 -7.91 -8.21 7.90
CA GLN A 57 -7.49 -9.44 7.19
C GLN A 57 -7.47 -10.59 8.20
N HIS A 58 -8.08 -11.72 7.83
CA HIS A 58 -8.02 -12.91 8.67
C HIS A 58 -6.57 -13.42 8.75
N ASN A 59 -6.07 -13.64 9.97
CA ASN A 59 -4.75 -14.21 10.27
C ASN A 59 -4.61 -15.71 9.89
N GLY A 60 -5.26 -16.16 8.81
CA GLY A 60 -5.34 -17.56 8.37
C GLY A 60 -4.04 -18.19 7.88
N GLY A 61 -2.88 -17.66 8.29
CA GLY A 61 -1.55 -18.13 7.91
C GLY A 61 -1.06 -17.61 6.55
N GLU A 62 -1.81 -16.71 5.90
CA GLU A 62 -1.40 -16.11 4.64
C GLU A 62 -0.20 -15.17 4.85
N ARG A 63 0.83 -15.34 4.02
CA ARG A 63 1.99 -14.46 4.02
C ARG A 63 1.69 -13.21 3.19
N ILE A 64 1.58 -12.07 3.84
CA ILE A 64 1.33 -10.78 3.21
C ILE A 64 2.64 -10.03 3.01
N TRP A 65 2.86 -9.55 1.79
CA TRP A 65 3.94 -8.62 1.44
C TRP A 65 3.35 -7.24 1.19
N PHE A 66 3.80 -6.25 1.95
CA PHE A 66 3.35 -4.88 1.86
C PHE A 66 4.48 -3.99 1.32
N PHE A 67 4.30 -3.53 0.08
CA PHE A 67 5.19 -2.60 -0.59
C PHE A 67 4.67 -1.18 -0.36
N GLU A 68 5.47 -0.34 0.28
CA GLU A 68 5.05 1.00 0.68
C GLU A 68 6.22 1.97 0.61
N ASN A 69 5.96 3.23 0.27
CA ASN A 69 6.98 4.27 0.18
C ASN A 69 6.89 5.31 1.31
N GLU A 70 5.76 5.42 2.02
CA GLU A 70 5.59 6.44 3.03
C GLU A 70 6.03 5.96 4.43
N PRO A 71 7.02 6.60 5.08
CA PRO A 71 7.53 6.19 6.39
C PRO A 71 6.48 6.10 7.50
N VAL A 72 5.54 7.06 7.58
CA VAL A 72 4.48 7.01 8.59
C VAL A 72 3.59 5.77 8.45
N ASN A 73 3.31 5.33 7.22
CA ASN A 73 2.54 4.11 6.96
C ASN A 73 3.35 2.87 7.36
N ILE A 74 4.62 2.84 6.96
CA ILE A 74 5.53 1.71 7.25
C ILE A 74 5.68 1.51 8.76
N ASN A 75 5.98 2.57 9.50
CA ASN A 75 6.21 2.47 10.94
C ASN A 75 4.96 2.01 11.67
N LEU A 76 3.80 2.56 11.31
CA LEU A 76 2.55 2.18 11.96
C LEU A 76 2.20 0.71 11.70
N VAL A 77 2.29 0.26 10.44
CA VAL A 77 2.00 -1.14 10.08
C VAL A 77 3.03 -2.07 10.71
N HIS A 78 4.31 -1.69 10.77
CA HIS A 78 5.34 -2.49 11.41
C HIS A 78 5.08 -2.68 12.91
N GLN A 79 4.61 -1.63 13.58
CA GLN A 79 4.30 -1.63 15.00
C GLN A 79 3.04 -2.43 15.32
N GLU A 80 1.94 -2.21 14.57
CA GLU A 80 0.63 -2.80 14.88
C GLU A 80 0.44 -4.20 14.26
N HIS A 81 1.15 -4.49 13.17
CA HIS A 81 1.01 -5.73 12.39
C HIS A 81 2.36 -6.41 12.11
N PRO A 82 3.07 -6.88 13.15
CA PRO A 82 4.43 -7.43 13.00
C PRO A 82 4.49 -8.71 12.14
N HIS A 83 3.35 -9.31 11.81
CA HIS A 83 3.26 -10.47 10.92
C HIS A 83 3.34 -10.09 9.41
N ILE A 84 3.08 -8.82 9.08
CA ILE A 84 3.13 -8.31 7.71
C ILE A 84 4.59 -8.12 7.29
N GLN A 85 4.94 -8.67 6.13
CA GLN A 85 6.29 -8.52 5.58
C GLN A 85 6.37 -7.22 4.79
N ILE A 86 7.04 -6.21 5.35
CA ILE A 86 7.12 -4.89 4.75
C ILE A 86 8.35 -4.80 3.86
N VAL A 87 8.19 -4.22 2.68
CA VAL A 87 9.27 -3.81 1.78
C VAL A 87 9.15 -2.31 1.56
N TYR A 88 10.16 -1.57 2.01
CA TYR A 88 10.21 -0.13 1.83
C TYR A 88 10.69 0.20 0.41
N PHE A 89 9.82 0.78 -0.41
CA PHE A 89 10.18 1.34 -1.70
C PHE A 89 10.64 2.79 -1.53
N ASP A 90 11.97 2.95 -1.44
CA ASP A 90 12.68 4.21 -1.20
C ASP A 90 12.60 5.10 -2.46
N SER A 91 11.45 5.76 -2.57
CA SER A 91 11.05 6.65 -3.65
C SER A 91 10.48 7.93 -3.06
N VAL A 92 10.08 8.90 -3.89
CA VAL A 92 9.54 10.17 -3.40
C VAL A 92 8.33 9.93 -2.48
N HIS A 93 8.36 10.48 -1.27
CA HIS A 93 7.30 10.41 -0.27
C HIS A 93 7.09 11.80 0.38
N SER A 94 6.10 11.94 1.25
CA SER A 94 5.70 13.25 1.78
C SER A 94 6.65 13.85 2.83
N GLY A 95 7.71 13.12 3.20
CA GLY A 95 8.62 13.49 4.29
C GLY A 95 8.00 13.41 5.69
N LYS A 96 6.84 12.74 5.84
CA LYS A 96 6.16 12.62 7.14
C LYS A 96 6.57 11.36 7.88
N GLY A 97 6.79 11.52 9.18
CA GLY A 97 7.18 10.44 10.07
C GLY A 97 8.68 10.23 10.14
N GLU A 98 9.10 9.40 11.09
CA GLU A 98 10.50 9.02 11.26
C GLU A 98 10.92 8.02 10.18
N GLU A 99 12.21 7.98 9.87
CA GLU A 99 12.78 7.03 8.92
C GLU A 99 12.48 5.58 9.34
N PRO A 100 12.07 4.68 8.41
CA PRO A 100 11.77 3.30 8.76
C PRO A 100 12.99 2.54 9.29
N ASN A 101 12.74 1.59 10.19
CA ASN A 101 13.78 0.73 10.77
C ASN A 101 14.72 0.16 9.69
N LEU A 102 16.03 0.29 9.89
CA LEU A 102 17.07 -0.15 8.95
C LEU A 102 17.02 -1.66 8.60
N ARG A 103 16.35 -2.47 9.42
CA ARG A 103 16.16 -3.91 9.18
C ARG A 103 15.05 -4.22 8.16
N ILE A 104 14.20 -3.25 7.83
CA ILE A 104 13.16 -3.43 6.81
C ILE A 104 13.83 -3.46 5.43
N PRO A 105 13.63 -4.51 4.61
CA PRO A 105 14.18 -4.59 3.26
C PRO A 105 13.79 -3.38 2.41
N ARG A 106 14.73 -2.87 1.61
CA ARG A 106 14.55 -1.65 0.81
C ARG A 106 14.76 -1.91 -0.68
N ILE A 107 13.91 -1.31 -1.51
CA ILE A 107 14.06 -1.24 -2.97
C ILE A 107 14.22 0.23 -3.33
N LYS A 108 15.31 0.58 -4.04
CA LYS A 108 15.57 1.96 -4.48
C LYS A 108 15.09 2.26 -5.90
N SER A 109 15.02 1.23 -6.73
CA SER A 109 14.59 1.33 -8.13
C SER A 109 14.13 -0.03 -8.64
N PHE A 110 13.47 -0.01 -9.80
CA PHE A 110 13.12 -1.21 -10.56
C PHE A 110 13.28 -0.91 -12.04
N GLU A 111 13.48 -1.96 -12.84
CA GLU A 111 13.51 -1.89 -14.30
C GLU A 111 12.31 -2.67 -14.85
N ARG A 112 11.79 -2.22 -15.99
CA ARG A 112 10.79 -2.99 -16.73
C ARG A 112 11.52 -4.07 -17.52
N ALA A 113 11.13 -5.33 -17.31
CA ALA A 113 11.61 -6.46 -18.10
C ALA A 113 11.02 -6.44 -19.52
#